data_AF-A0A9W4NWJ1-F1
#
_entry.id   AF-A0A9W4NWJ1-F1
#
_cell.length_a   1.000
_cell.length_b   1.000
_cell.length_c   1.000
_cell.angle_alpha   90.00
_cell.angle_beta   90.00
_cell.angle_gamma   90.00
#
_symmetry.space_group_name_H-M   'P 1'
#
loop_
_entity.id
_entity.type
_entity.pdbx_description
1 polymer ?
#
loop_
_entity_poly.entity_id
_entity_poly.type
_entity_poly.pdbx_seq_one_letter_code
_entity_poly.pdbx_strand_id
1 'polypeptide(L)'
;MMASKWWQAPDDADLDYGYDSDELYTSPDFDRNTQPDDTTDIKKAEDTEKKGLIGTMTYWLQRQAGSSHGQLATTAVLSGAAVAGAIFGYQSYKRKEAVYNLKASIPSIDDSHPAGKLTEYGAAESAVQLSKEDERSAALARRAQRGDYDDDLILEQLARNRVFLGDEGLAKLRSSFIVVVGCGGVGSHAAASLARSGVSKIRLIDFDQVTLSSLNRHALATLADVGTSKVHCIRRRLEQIAPWVTFDCRNELYGKSASEDLLGPWSLTHDGEGRRPDFVLDCIDNIGSKVELLEYCHSNSLPVIASMGAGCKSDPTRVVVGDISLTTDDPLSRSTRRKLKLKGISSGVAAVFSTEKPGPGKASLLPLPEDEFNKGQIGELSVLPDFRSRILPVLGTMPAVFGYTVANHVICTITGYPLDYNMGAKGREKLYDSILGSLLTLQERMIKQTTGQDTVGLRPPLSKDDVAFIVEEVFRGKSVVSGLANRLALVPWQVPAKGWELDLTFAKEGQKSTPMYLNDMVCMTKEEAVRHENEVLKEGKRVEDVYDETVLQRVNLRRKEALEYDQYRG
;
A
#
# COMPACT_ATOMS: atom_id res chain seq x y z
N MET A 1 33.38 -7.38 -46.97
CA MET A 1 32.20 -8.28 -46.94
C MET A 1 32.53 -9.46 -46.04
N MET A 2 32.06 -9.44 -44.79
CA MET A 2 32.08 -10.60 -43.90
C MET A 2 30.90 -10.48 -42.93
N ALA A 3 30.17 -11.57 -42.79
CA ALA A 3 29.03 -11.74 -41.89
C ALA A 3 29.48 -12.39 -40.58
N SER A 4 28.86 -11.99 -39.46
CA SER A 4 28.81 -12.76 -38.21
C SER A 4 27.54 -12.37 -37.47
N LYS A 5 26.48 -13.18 -37.58
CA LYS A 5 26.11 -14.28 -36.68
C LYS A 5 25.67 -13.85 -35.26
N TRP A 6 24.35 -13.84 -35.10
CA TRP A 6 23.55 -14.41 -34.01
C TRP A 6 23.87 -14.04 -32.55
N TRP A 7 23.03 -13.15 -32.01
CA TRP A 7 22.06 -13.45 -30.95
C TRP A 7 22.41 -14.63 -30.03
N GLN A 8 22.82 -14.31 -28.80
CA GLN A 8 22.67 -15.17 -27.63
C GLN A 8 21.69 -14.48 -26.68
N ALA A 9 20.61 -15.18 -26.33
CA ALA A 9 19.68 -14.77 -25.29
C ALA A 9 20.41 -14.77 -23.94
N PRO A 10 20.19 -13.79 -23.05
CA PRO A 10 20.50 -13.97 -21.64
C PRO A 10 19.46 -14.90 -21.03
N ASP A 11 19.95 -15.97 -20.40
CA ASP A 11 19.18 -16.81 -19.48
C ASP A 11 18.56 -15.94 -18.37
N ASP A 12 17.43 -16.42 -17.84
CA ASP A 12 16.71 -15.88 -16.67
C ASP A 12 17.68 -15.64 -15.50
N ALA A 13 18.27 -14.44 -15.45
CA ALA A 13 19.05 -13.97 -14.33
C ALA A 13 18.12 -13.19 -13.41
N ASP A 14 17.83 -13.81 -12.27
CA ASP A 14 17.31 -13.16 -11.09
C ASP A 14 17.88 -11.74 -10.95
N LEU A 15 16.97 -10.76 -10.96
CA LEU A 15 17.29 -9.39 -10.58
C LEU A 15 17.65 -9.42 -9.09
N ASP A 16 18.95 -9.57 -8.83
CA ASP A 16 19.57 -9.47 -7.52
C ASP A 16 19.41 -8.03 -6.99
N TYR A 17 18.26 -7.79 -6.40
CA TYR A 17 17.99 -6.60 -5.59
C TYR A 17 18.60 -6.86 -4.23
N GLY A 18 19.88 -6.50 -4.02
CA GLY A 18 20.66 -6.66 -2.78
C GLY A 18 19.88 -6.57 -1.46
N TYR A 19 19.19 -7.67 -1.15
CA TYR A 19 18.37 -7.96 0.02
C TYR A 19 18.42 -9.49 0.17
N ASP A 20 19.59 -9.99 0.54
CA ASP A 20 19.73 -11.28 1.23
C ASP A 20 20.48 -10.97 2.55
N SER A 21 20.13 -11.55 3.70
CA SER A 21 19.77 -12.95 3.89
C SER A 21 18.80 -13.19 5.05
N ASP A 22 17.99 -14.25 4.87
CA ASP A 22 17.25 -14.97 5.89
C ASP A 22 18.16 -15.52 7.01
N GLU A 23 17.74 -15.40 8.27
CA GLU A 23 18.09 -16.37 9.32
C GLU A 23 16.81 -17.06 9.80
N LEU A 24 16.70 -18.33 9.43
CA LEU A 24 15.69 -19.28 9.87
C LEU A 24 15.92 -19.66 11.34
N TYR A 25 14.96 -19.34 12.20
CA TYR A 25 14.76 -20.04 13.47
C TYR A 25 14.13 -21.41 13.19
N THR A 26 14.88 -22.48 13.42
CA THR A 26 14.32 -23.82 13.60
C THR A 26 13.99 -24.01 15.09
N SER A 27 12.77 -24.44 15.38
CA SER A 27 12.36 -24.97 16.69
C SER A 27 11.74 -26.34 16.45
N PRO A 28 12.09 -27.38 17.23
CA PRO A 28 11.33 -28.61 17.25
C PRO A 28 10.42 -28.71 18.48
N ASP A 29 9.15 -28.95 18.17
CA ASP A 29 8.06 -29.69 18.82
C ASP A 29 7.93 -29.83 20.36
N PHE A 30 6.66 -29.62 20.75
CA PHE A 30 5.99 -29.84 22.03
C PHE A 30 5.82 -31.32 22.40
N ASP A 31 5.83 -31.63 23.70
CA ASP A 31 4.74 -32.46 24.26
C ASP A 31 4.37 -32.11 25.71
N ARG A 32 3.11 -32.38 26.03
CA ARG A 32 2.30 -31.88 27.14
C ARG A 32 2.56 -32.62 28.47
N ASN A 33 2.33 -31.89 29.57
CA ASN A 33 1.23 -32.06 30.54
C ASN A 33 1.66 -32.00 32.02
N THR A 34 0.74 -31.46 32.84
CA THR A 34 0.63 -31.46 34.32
C THR A 34 1.27 -30.32 35.14
N GLN A 35 0.38 -29.41 35.59
CA GLN A 35 0.42 -28.67 36.87
C GLN A 35 0.30 -29.65 38.07
N PRO A 36 0.50 -29.26 39.37
CA PRO A 36 0.55 -27.90 39.94
C PRO A 36 1.67 -27.62 40.99
N ASP A 37 1.75 -26.34 41.35
CA ASP A 37 2.05 -25.73 42.66
C ASP A 37 3.31 -25.99 43.50
N ASP A 38 3.78 -24.84 44.00
CA ASP A 38 4.45 -24.57 45.26
C ASP A 38 5.92 -24.94 45.49
N THR A 39 6.73 -23.90 45.32
CA THR A 39 7.67 -23.33 46.31
C THR A 39 8.84 -24.16 46.84
N THR A 40 10.00 -23.49 46.81
CA THR A 40 11.22 -23.71 47.61
C THR A 40 12.01 -25.00 47.34
N ASP A 41 12.93 -24.98 46.35
CA ASP A 41 14.30 -25.52 46.47
C ASP A 41 15.16 -25.55 45.17
N ILE A 42 15.16 -24.49 44.33
CA ILE A 42 16.01 -24.46 43.11
C ILE A 42 17.27 -23.58 43.24
N LYS A 43 17.44 -22.80 44.32
CA LYS A 43 18.60 -21.90 44.47
C LYS A 43 19.91 -22.58 44.95
N LYS A 44 19.93 -23.89 45.21
CA LYS A 44 21.16 -24.61 45.63
C LYS A 44 21.78 -25.51 44.56
N ALA A 45 21.14 -25.70 43.41
CA ALA A 45 21.68 -26.53 42.32
C ALA A 45 22.49 -25.73 41.28
N GLU A 46 22.08 -24.49 40.94
CA GLU A 46 22.75 -23.70 39.89
C GLU A 46 24.15 -23.18 40.26
N ASP A 47 24.46 -23.00 41.55
CA ASP A 47 25.77 -22.52 41.99
C ASP A 47 26.87 -23.58 41.93
N THR A 48 26.49 -24.86 41.85
CA THR A 48 27.44 -25.97 41.77
C THR A 48 27.88 -26.26 40.34
N GLU A 49 27.02 -25.97 39.35
CA GLU A 49 27.30 -26.18 37.92
C GLU A 49 28.14 -25.05 37.30
N LYS A 50 27.89 -23.78 37.70
CA LYS A 50 28.69 -22.62 37.25
C LYS A 50 30.14 -22.65 37.77
N LYS A 51 30.37 -23.16 38.98
CA LYS A 51 31.75 -23.34 39.51
C LYS A 51 32.51 -24.46 38.80
N GLY A 52 31.80 -25.50 38.33
CA GLY A 52 32.37 -26.56 37.49
C GLY A 52 32.88 -26.04 36.15
N LEU A 53 32.05 -25.28 35.42
CA LEU A 53 32.39 -24.76 34.08
C LEU A 53 33.57 -23.79 34.07
N ILE A 54 33.60 -22.84 35.02
CA ILE A 54 34.69 -21.85 35.12
C ILE A 54 36.02 -22.53 35.51
N GLY A 55 35.96 -23.56 36.37
CA GLY A 55 37.11 -24.38 36.72
C GLY A 55 37.68 -25.14 35.52
N THR A 56 36.82 -25.75 34.68
CA THR A 56 37.24 -26.44 33.44
C THR A 56 37.83 -25.50 32.39
N MET A 57 37.29 -24.28 32.25
CA MET A 57 37.75 -23.32 31.25
C MET A 57 39.11 -22.71 31.63
N THR A 58 39.31 -22.46 32.93
CA THR A 58 40.60 -21.99 33.48
C THR A 58 41.67 -23.09 33.42
N TYR A 59 41.31 -24.35 33.71
CA TYR A 59 42.20 -25.52 33.58
C TYR A 59 42.55 -25.82 32.11
N TRP A 60 41.64 -25.58 31.17
CA TRP A 60 41.89 -25.73 29.73
C TRP A 60 42.84 -24.64 29.20
N LEU A 61 42.64 -23.38 29.60
CA LEU A 61 43.55 -22.27 29.31
C LEU A 61 44.96 -22.49 29.87
N GLN A 62 45.05 -23.03 31.10
CA GLN A 62 46.33 -23.34 31.75
C GLN A 62 47.06 -24.52 31.09
N ARG A 63 46.32 -25.50 30.54
CA ARG A 63 46.88 -26.65 29.81
C ARG A 63 47.32 -26.30 28.39
N GLN A 64 46.72 -25.29 27.76
CA GLN A 64 47.13 -24.79 26.44
C GLN A 64 48.28 -23.77 26.49
N ALA A 65 48.50 -23.11 27.63
CA ALA A 65 49.61 -22.18 27.85
C ALA A 65 51.01 -22.83 27.80
N GLY A 66 51.09 -24.16 27.90
CA GLY A 66 52.34 -24.95 27.82
C GLY A 66 52.63 -25.58 26.45
N SER A 67 51.78 -25.38 25.44
CA SER A 67 51.95 -25.93 24.09
C SER A 67 52.38 -24.83 23.12
N SER A 68 53.39 -25.09 22.27
CA SER A 68 53.90 -24.09 21.32
C SER A 68 52.81 -23.58 20.37
N HIS A 69 51.79 -24.40 20.08
CA HIS A 69 50.64 -23.99 19.26
C HIS A 69 49.62 -23.14 20.02
N GLY A 70 49.45 -23.33 21.34
CA GLY A 70 48.57 -22.48 22.16
C GLY A 70 49.14 -21.08 22.38
N GLN A 71 50.46 -20.98 22.52
CA GLN A 71 51.16 -19.68 22.60
C GLN A 71 51.09 -18.93 21.27
N LEU A 72 51.23 -19.62 20.14
CA LEU A 72 51.06 -19.01 18.81
C LEU A 72 49.62 -18.55 18.57
N ALA A 73 48.61 -19.34 18.95
CA ALA A 73 47.20 -18.97 18.84
C ALA A 73 46.86 -17.75 19.72
N THR A 74 47.34 -17.73 20.97
CA THR A 74 47.14 -16.59 21.89
C THR A 74 47.82 -15.33 21.37
N THR A 75 49.04 -15.46 20.83
CA THR A 75 49.78 -14.35 20.23
C THR A 75 49.10 -13.83 18.97
N ALA A 76 48.51 -14.71 18.14
CA ALA A 76 47.75 -14.33 16.96
C ALA A 76 46.44 -13.61 17.29
N VAL A 77 45.74 -14.04 18.34
CA VAL A 77 44.52 -13.35 18.81
C VAL A 77 44.86 -11.98 19.41
N LEU A 78 45.91 -11.89 20.21
CA LEU A 78 46.37 -10.62 20.79
C LEU A 78 46.89 -9.65 19.73
N SER A 79 47.63 -10.14 18.73
CA SER A 79 48.10 -9.31 17.61
C SER A 79 46.96 -8.91 16.69
N GLY A 80 46.00 -9.80 16.41
CA GLY A 80 44.79 -9.49 15.66
C GLY A 80 43.93 -8.43 16.36
N ALA A 81 43.75 -8.53 17.68
CA ALA A 81 43.04 -7.53 18.46
C ALA A 81 43.77 -6.17 18.49
N ALA A 82 45.10 -6.18 18.58
CA ALA A 82 45.91 -4.96 18.53
C ALA A 82 45.84 -4.26 17.15
N VAL A 83 45.91 -5.04 16.07
CA VAL A 83 45.79 -4.53 14.69
C VAL A 83 44.38 -4.00 14.44
N ALA A 84 43.34 -4.73 14.85
CA ALA A 84 41.96 -4.26 14.75
C ALA A 84 41.75 -2.97 15.56
N GLY A 85 42.27 -2.90 16.79
CA GLY A 85 42.23 -1.70 17.61
C GLY A 85 42.95 -0.51 16.98
N ALA A 86 44.10 -0.74 16.34
CA ALA A 86 44.82 0.29 15.59
C ALA A 86 44.04 0.77 14.35
N ILE A 87 43.42 -0.15 13.60
CA ILE A 87 42.60 0.17 12.42
C ILE A 87 41.36 0.98 12.84
N PHE A 88 40.60 0.51 13.83
CA PHE A 88 39.42 1.22 14.32
C PHE A 88 39.78 2.55 14.99
N GLY A 89 40.91 2.61 15.70
CA GLY A 89 41.45 3.83 16.27
C GLY A 89 41.82 4.86 15.19
N TYR A 90 42.50 4.41 14.14
CA TYR A 90 42.87 5.26 12.99
C TYR A 90 41.65 5.71 12.20
N GLN A 91 40.67 4.83 11.95
CA GLN A 91 39.41 5.20 11.30
C GLN A 91 38.62 6.21 12.14
N SER A 92 38.57 6.04 13.46
CA SER A 92 37.92 6.98 14.38
C SER A 92 38.63 8.33 14.39
N TYR A 93 39.97 8.34 14.38
CA TYR A 93 40.76 9.55 14.27
C TYR A 93 40.53 10.27 12.94
N LYS A 94 40.61 9.55 11.82
CA LYS A 94 40.35 10.09 10.48
C LYS A 94 38.92 10.65 10.37
N ARG A 95 37.94 10.01 11.01
CA ARG A 95 36.56 10.51 11.11
C ARG A 95 36.49 11.80 11.93
N LYS A 96 37.20 11.89 13.06
CA LYS A 96 37.28 13.13 13.85
C LYS A 96 37.96 14.26 13.09
N GLU A 97 39.03 13.98 12.37
CA GLU A 97 39.73 14.96 11.54
C GLU A 97 38.87 15.43 10.35
N ALA A 98 38.18 14.52 9.68
CA ALA A 98 37.22 14.87 8.63
C ALA A 98 36.10 15.77 9.16
N VAL A 99 35.54 15.43 10.34
CA VAL A 99 34.53 16.28 11.02
C VAL A 99 35.11 17.63 11.42
N TYR A 100 36.34 17.67 11.92
CA TYR A 100 37.02 18.92 12.29
C TYR A 100 37.25 19.81 11.07
N ASN A 101 37.77 19.26 9.97
CA ASN A 101 37.97 19.98 8.72
C ASN A 101 36.64 20.46 8.12
N LEU A 102 35.58 19.65 8.21
CA LEU A 102 34.24 20.06 7.81
C LEU A 102 33.74 21.24 8.65
N LYS A 103 33.92 21.18 9.98
CA LYS A 103 33.56 22.27 10.89
C LYS A 103 34.41 23.53 10.67
N ALA A 104 35.69 23.37 10.37
CA ALA A 104 36.61 24.47 10.05
C ALA A 104 36.33 25.09 8.68
N SER A 105 35.68 24.35 7.77
CA SER A 105 35.22 24.87 6.47
C SER A 105 33.96 25.73 6.57
N ILE A 106 33.28 25.73 7.72
CA ILE A 106 32.13 26.61 7.97
C ILE A 106 32.69 28.04 8.17
N PRO A 107 32.29 29.01 7.34
CA PRO A 107 32.73 30.40 7.49
C PRO A 107 32.44 30.94 8.88
N SER A 108 33.35 31.75 9.43
CA SER A 108 33.11 32.45 10.69
C SER A 108 31.97 33.46 10.53
N ILE A 109 31.17 33.63 11.58
CA ILE A 109 30.07 34.61 11.62
C ILE A 109 30.67 36.01 11.52
N ASP A 110 30.44 36.68 10.40
CA ASP A 110 30.84 38.07 10.11
C ASP A 110 29.70 38.81 9.39
N ASP A 111 29.90 40.10 9.08
CA ASP A 111 28.88 40.92 8.41
C ASP A 111 28.49 40.41 7.00
N SER A 112 29.27 39.49 6.42
CA SER A 112 28.98 38.84 5.14
C SER A 112 28.30 37.46 5.29
N HIS A 113 28.37 36.85 6.49
CA HIS A 113 27.74 35.57 6.85
C HIS A 113 26.97 35.71 8.19
N PRO A 114 25.82 36.42 8.21
CA PRO A 114 25.05 36.59 9.42
C PRO A 114 24.50 35.25 9.93
N ALA A 115 24.59 35.00 11.24
CA ALA A 115 23.97 33.85 11.87
C ALA A 115 22.45 34.03 11.96
N GLY A 116 21.70 33.17 11.26
CA GLY A 116 20.24 33.09 11.40
C GLY A 116 19.84 32.41 12.72
N LYS A 117 18.76 32.87 13.34
CA LYS A 117 18.21 32.20 14.53
C LYS A 117 17.70 30.82 14.11
N LEU A 118 17.94 29.79 14.90
CA LEU A 118 17.26 28.52 14.69
C LEU A 118 15.81 28.68 15.18
N THR A 119 14.86 28.12 14.44
CA THR A 119 13.50 27.90 14.94
C THR A 119 13.55 27.01 16.19
N GLU A 120 12.47 26.98 16.98
CA GLU A 120 12.34 26.10 18.15
C GLU A 120 12.53 24.60 17.82
N TYR A 121 12.51 24.25 16.53
CA TYR A 121 12.71 22.90 15.98
C TYR A 121 14.10 22.66 15.37
N GLY A 122 15.08 23.56 15.59
CA GLY A 122 16.48 23.34 15.18
C GLY A 122 16.77 23.53 13.68
N ALA A 123 15.80 24.01 12.90
CA ALA A 123 16.02 24.45 11.51
C ALA A 123 16.44 25.91 11.45
N ALA A 124 17.28 26.28 10.48
CA ALA A 124 17.57 27.69 10.19
C ALA A 124 16.26 28.47 10.01
N GLU A 125 16.12 29.65 10.65
CA GLU A 125 15.21 30.69 10.15
C GLU A 125 15.72 31.09 8.76
N SER A 126 15.46 30.26 7.75
CA SER A 126 15.08 30.81 6.47
C SER A 126 13.71 31.44 6.70
N ALA A 127 13.72 32.63 7.31
CA ALA A 127 12.59 33.53 7.26
C ALA A 127 12.35 33.74 5.77
N VAL A 128 11.44 32.96 5.19
CA VAL A 128 10.91 33.24 3.87
C VAL A 128 10.52 34.70 3.95
N GLN A 129 11.17 35.55 3.16
CA GLN A 129 10.70 36.91 3.00
C GLN A 129 9.31 36.78 2.38
N LEU A 130 8.30 36.79 3.24
CA LEU A 130 6.92 36.69 2.84
C LEU A 130 6.68 37.88 1.92
N SER A 131 6.14 37.62 0.75
CA SER A 131 5.66 38.72 -0.07
C SER A 131 4.55 39.43 0.71
N LYS A 132 4.33 40.72 0.44
CA LYS A 132 3.19 41.46 1.03
C LYS A 132 1.85 40.75 0.78
N GLU A 133 1.75 40.01 -0.31
CA GLU A 133 0.58 39.20 -0.64
C GLU A 133 0.45 37.97 0.27
N ASP A 134 1.55 37.29 0.57
CA ASP A 134 1.55 36.16 1.51
C ASP A 134 1.14 36.63 2.92
N GLU A 135 1.65 37.77 3.38
CA GLU A 135 1.27 38.36 4.67
C GLU A 135 -0.21 38.72 4.74
N ARG A 136 -0.73 39.36 3.68
CA ARG A 136 -2.15 39.71 3.56
C ARG A 136 -3.03 38.46 3.58
N SER A 137 -2.63 37.42 2.87
CA SER A 137 -3.37 36.17 2.76
C SER A 137 -3.37 35.40 4.08
N ALA A 138 -2.23 35.33 4.76
CA ALA A 138 -2.14 34.76 6.11
C ALA A 138 -2.97 35.54 7.13
N ALA A 139 -3.04 36.87 7.02
CA ALA A 139 -3.92 37.69 7.86
C ALA A 139 -5.41 37.40 7.58
N LEU A 140 -5.80 37.26 6.31
CA LEU A 140 -7.16 36.88 5.92
C LEU A 140 -7.51 35.48 6.43
N ALA A 141 -6.62 34.50 6.27
CA ALA A 141 -6.81 33.14 6.75
C ALA A 141 -7.01 33.10 8.28
N ARG A 142 -6.20 33.82 9.05
CA ARG A 142 -6.38 33.92 10.51
C ARG A 142 -7.74 34.51 10.92
N ARG A 143 -8.28 35.45 10.14
CA ARG A 143 -9.63 36.00 10.38
C ARG A 143 -10.69 34.96 10.04
N ALA A 144 -10.57 34.31 8.89
CA ALA A 144 -11.51 33.28 8.45
C ALA A 144 -11.57 32.07 9.39
N GLN A 145 -10.42 31.59 9.86
CA GLN A 145 -10.34 30.48 10.82
C GLN A 145 -10.96 30.82 12.18
N ARG A 146 -11.07 32.12 12.52
CA ARG A 146 -11.77 32.61 13.73
C ARG A 146 -13.27 32.85 13.51
N GLY A 147 -13.79 32.56 12.33
CA GLY A 147 -15.19 32.80 11.96
C GLY A 147 -15.49 34.20 11.42
N ASP A 148 -14.48 35.06 11.24
CA ASP A 148 -14.62 36.38 10.60
C ASP A 148 -14.40 36.27 9.08
N TYR A 149 -15.19 35.42 8.45
CA TYR A 149 -15.28 35.27 7.00
C TYR A 149 -16.66 34.79 6.62
N ASP A 150 -17.23 35.42 5.60
CA ASP A 150 -18.61 35.19 5.19
C ASP A 150 -18.80 33.76 4.68
N ASP A 151 -19.73 33.03 5.29
CA ASP A 151 -20.02 31.64 4.89
C ASP A 151 -20.62 31.59 3.48
N ASP A 152 -21.34 32.63 3.05
CA ASP A 152 -21.91 32.71 1.71
C ASP A 152 -20.80 32.74 0.64
N LEU A 153 -19.66 33.39 0.92
CA LEU A 153 -18.49 33.37 0.03
C LEU A 153 -17.85 31.98 -0.06
N ILE A 154 -17.80 31.25 1.07
CA ILE A 154 -17.30 29.87 1.10
C ILE A 154 -18.24 28.97 0.29
N LEU A 155 -19.54 29.09 0.50
CA LEU A 155 -20.56 28.31 -0.19
C LEU A 155 -20.58 28.61 -1.69
N GLU A 156 -20.37 29.87 -2.10
CA GLU A 156 -20.26 30.25 -3.51
C GLU A 156 -19.00 29.60 -4.14
N GLN A 157 -17.85 29.65 -3.48
CA GLN A 157 -16.64 28.98 -3.96
C GLN A 157 -16.82 27.45 -4.05
N LEU A 158 -17.63 26.87 -3.15
CA LEU A 158 -17.92 25.44 -3.10
C LEU A 158 -19.21 25.05 -3.85
N ALA A 159 -19.84 25.96 -4.61
CA ALA A 159 -21.18 25.75 -5.17
C ALA A 159 -21.29 24.46 -6.00
N ARG A 160 -20.26 24.13 -6.79
CA ARG A 160 -20.24 22.89 -7.59
C ARG A 160 -20.11 21.63 -6.74
N ASN A 161 -19.30 21.68 -5.67
CA ASN A 161 -19.20 20.57 -4.71
C ASN A 161 -20.52 20.41 -3.94
N ARG A 162 -21.17 21.51 -3.59
CA ARG A 162 -22.49 21.52 -2.94
C ARG A 162 -23.56 20.85 -3.79
N VAL A 163 -23.62 21.17 -5.08
CA VAL A 163 -24.56 20.55 -6.02
C VAL A 163 -24.27 19.04 -6.17
N PHE A 164 -22.99 18.65 -6.20
CA PHE A 164 -22.59 17.25 -6.37
C PHE A 164 -22.82 16.39 -5.11
N LEU A 165 -22.44 16.89 -3.94
CA LEU A 165 -22.45 16.15 -2.66
C LEU A 165 -23.75 16.35 -1.87
N GLY A 166 -24.56 17.34 -2.24
CA GLY A 166 -25.67 17.84 -1.41
C GLY A 166 -25.19 18.61 -0.18
N ASP A 167 -26.14 19.26 0.51
CA ASP A 167 -25.86 20.05 1.71
C ASP A 167 -25.29 19.19 2.85
N GLU A 168 -25.87 18.00 3.07
CA GLU A 168 -25.44 17.09 4.14
C GLU A 168 -24.02 16.57 3.89
N GLY A 169 -23.72 16.12 2.68
CA GLY A 169 -22.40 15.63 2.30
C GLY A 169 -21.34 16.73 2.44
N LEU A 170 -21.64 17.93 1.96
CA LEU A 170 -20.74 19.08 2.10
C LEU A 170 -20.52 19.46 3.58
N ALA A 171 -21.55 19.45 4.41
CA ALA A 171 -21.43 19.73 5.84
C ALA A 171 -20.52 18.71 6.55
N LYS A 172 -20.68 17.41 6.26
CA LYS A 172 -19.79 16.35 6.77
C LYS A 172 -18.34 16.61 6.36
N LEU A 173 -18.11 16.88 5.07
CA LEU A 173 -16.78 17.15 4.54
C LEU A 173 -16.14 18.39 5.18
N ARG A 174 -16.89 19.49 5.31
CA ARG A 174 -16.41 20.72 5.96
C ARG A 174 -16.03 20.50 7.42
N SER A 175 -16.78 19.67 8.13
CA SER A 175 -16.51 19.35 9.53
C SER A 175 -15.31 18.41 9.73
N SER A 176 -14.86 17.70 8.69
CA SER A 176 -13.86 16.62 8.80
C SER A 176 -12.45 17.10 9.16
N PHE A 177 -11.72 16.24 9.87
CA PHE A 177 -10.30 16.36 10.19
C PHE A 177 -9.50 15.29 9.46
N ILE A 178 -8.63 15.73 8.54
CA ILE A 178 -7.84 14.85 7.68
C ILE A 178 -6.36 14.99 8.00
N VAL A 179 -5.64 13.86 8.00
CA VAL A 179 -4.19 13.82 8.16
C VAL A 179 -3.55 13.37 6.85
N VAL A 180 -2.59 14.15 6.34
CA VAL A 180 -1.79 13.81 5.16
C VAL A 180 -0.35 13.56 5.59
N VAL A 181 0.13 12.33 5.41
CA VAL A 181 1.50 11.92 5.75
C VAL A 181 2.32 11.80 4.48
N GLY A 182 3.35 12.63 4.34
CA GLY A 182 4.11 12.82 3.12
C GLY A 182 3.50 13.92 2.23
N CYS A 183 4.21 15.03 2.09
CA CYS A 183 3.82 16.22 1.33
C CYS A 183 4.58 16.33 -0.01
N GLY A 184 4.96 15.20 -0.59
CA GLY A 184 5.62 15.12 -1.90
C GLY A 184 4.65 15.28 -3.09
N GLY A 185 4.95 14.61 -4.21
CA GLY A 185 4.15 14.72 -5.43
C GLY A 185 2.73 14.15 -5.34
N VAL A 186 2.46 13.21 -4.43
CA VAL A 186 1.09 12.70 -4.21
C VAL A 186 0.37 13.56 -3.18
N GLY A 187 0.96 13.72 -2.00
CA GLY A 187 0.32 14.40 -0.87
C GLY A 187 0.05 15.88 -1.12
N SER A 188 0.91 16.60 -1.85
CA SER A 188 0.65 18.00 -2.19
C SER A 188 -0.59 18.17 -3.09
N HIS A 189 -0.79 17.27 -4.07
CA HIS A 189 -1.99 17.26 -4.90
C HIS A 189 -3.24 16.83 -4.11
N ALA A 190 -3.10 15.84 -3.23
CA ALA A 190 -4.20 15.40 -2.36
C ALA A 190 -4.64 16.52 -1.40
N ALA A 191 -3.71 17.15 -0.69
CA ALA A 191 -3.99 18.27 0.22
C ALA A 191 -4.65 19.45 -0.50
N ALA A 192 -4.15 19.80 -1.70
CA ALA A 192 -4.75 20.86 -2.50
C ALA A 192 -6.20 20.55 -2.91
N SER A 193 -6.46 19.30 -3.29
CA SER A 193 -7.80 18.86 -3.70
C SER A 193 -8.78 18.82 -2.53
N LEU A 194 -8.35 18.34 -1.37
CA LEU A 194 -9.15 18.30 -0.14
C LEU A 194 -9.54 19.71 0.31
N ALA A 195 -8.58 20.63 0.40
CA ALA A 195 -8.82 22.02 0.79
C ALA A 195 -9.80 22.72 -0.16
N ARG A 196 -9.60 22.57 -1.47
CA ARG A 196 -10.48 23.11 -2.51
C ARG A 196 -11.88 22.49 -2.54
N SER A 197 -12.03 21.30 -1.97
CA SER A 197 -13.32 20.60 -1.89
C SER A 197 -14.13 20.95 -0.64
N GLY A 198 -13.54 21.68 0.31
CA GLY A 198 -14.22 22.18 1.50
C GLY A 198 -13.73 21.59 2.82
N VAL A 199 -12.78 20.65 2.82
CA VAL A 199 -12.17 20.15 4.07
C VAL A 199 -11.57 21.32 4.83
N SER A 200 -12.01 21.54 6.07
CA SER A 200 -11.62 22.72 6.84
C SER A 200 -10.48 22.47 7.83
N LYS A 201 -10.08 21.21 8.07
CA LYS A 201 -9.04 20.86 9.04
C LYS A 201 -8.09 19.82 8.43
N ILE A 202 -6.84 20.22 8.22
CA ILE A 202 -5.84 19.35 7.59
C ILE A 202 -4.55 19.38 8.42
N ARG A 203 -4.14 18.23 8.94
CA ARG A 203 -2.78 18.04 9.46
C ARG A 203 -1.87 17.56 8.35
N LEU A 204 -0.72 18.22 8.21
CA LEU A 204 0.30 17.92 7.22
C LEU A 204 1.55 17.41 7.96
N ILE A 205 2.02 16.21 7.64
CA ILE A 205 3.22 15.62 8.25
C ILE A 205 4.25 15.37 7.16
N ASP A 206 5.36 16.08 7.19
CA ASP A 206 6.54 15.84 6.33
C ASP A 206 7.74 16.58 6.92
N PHE A 207 8.90 15.94 6.96
CA PHE A 207 10.15 16.54 7.45
C PHE A 207 10.96 17.23 6.33
N ASP A 208 10.65 16.92 5.07
CA ASP A 208 11.44 17.36 3.93
C ASP A 208 11.23 18.85 3.61
N GLN A 209 12.27 19.39 2.97
CA GLN A 209 12.21 20.68 2.31
C GLN A 209 11.87 20.53 0.81
N VAL A 210 11.36 21.60 0.21
CA VAL A 210 11.18 21.71 -1.23
C VAL A 210 12.55 21.75 -1.89
N THR A 211 12.79 20.85 -2.84
CA THR A 211 13.99 20.84 -3.68
C THR A 211 13.67 21.32 -5.10
N LEU A 212 14.68 21.76 -5.86
CA LEU A 212 14.50 22.06 -7.29
C LEU A 212 13.91 20.87 -8.06
N SER A 213 14.38 19.65 -7.76
CA SER A 213 13.87 18.43 -8.36
C SER A 213 12.45 18.06 -7.93
N SER A 214 11.90 18.68 -6.88
CA SER A 214 10.51 18.48 -6.47
C SER A 214 9.52 19.25 -7.36
N LEU A 215 9.96 20.35 -8.00
CA LEU A 215 9.09 21.25 -8.75
C LEU A 215 8.44 20.61 -9.98
N ASN A 216 8.97 19.51 -10.50
CA ASN A 216 8.37 18.80 -11.63
C ASN A 216 7.06 18.06 -11.28
N ARG A 217 6.76 17.90 -9.98
CA ARG A 217 5.64 17.04 -9.51
C ARG A 217 4.94 17.53 -8.23
N HIS A 218 5.47 18.55 -7.55
CA HIS A 218 4.84 19.09 -6.35
C HIS A 218 3.78 20.14 -6.74
N ALA A 219 2.55 20.00 -6.25
CA ALA A 219 1.39 20.75 -6.73
C ALA A 219 1.47 22.27 -6.52
N LEU A 220 2.09 22.68 -5.41
CA LEU A 220 1.97 24.06 -4.89
C LEU A 220 3.32 24.79 -4.79
N ALA A 221 4.43 24.08 -4.99
CA ALA A 221 5.75 24.66 -4.78
C ALA A 221 6.20 25.43 -6.02
N THR A 222 6.88 26.53 -5.79
CA THR A 222 7.45 27.42 -6.80
C THR A 222 8.96 27.53 -6.59
N LEU A 223 9.67 28.17 -7.52
CA LEU A 223 11.11 28.41 -7.39
C LEU A 223 11.48 29.16 -6.09
N ALA A 224 10.62 30.06 -5.63
CA ALA A 224 10.83 30.80 -4.38
C ALA A 224 10.70 29.92 -3.13
N ASP A 225 10.11 28.73 -3.26
CA ASP A 225 9.86 27.83 -2.14
C ASP A 225 11.01 26.85 -1.92
N VAL A 226 11.99 26.78 -2.82
CA VAL A 226 13.16 25.89 -2.72
C VAL A 226 13.93 26.18 -1.42
N GLY A 227 14.21 25.13 -0.65
CA GLY A 227 14.85 25.20 0.67
C GLY A 227 13.88 25.49 1.83
N THR A 228 12.58 25.64 1.56
CA THR A 228 11.56 25.82 2.60
C THR A 228 10.86 24.50 2.92
N SER A 229 10.31 24.37 4.14
CA SER A 229 9.55 23.18 4.54
C SER A 229 8.34 22.93 3.63
N LYS A 230 8.15 21.68 3.19
CA LYS A 230 7.00 21.29 2.35
C LYS A 230 5.66 21.55 3.04
N VAL A 231 5.55 21.25 4.34
CA VAL A 231 4.27 21.45 5.08
C VAL A 231 3.88 22.93 5.14
N HIS A 232 4.85 23.82 5.32
CA HIS A 232 4.59 25.27 5.34
C HIS A 232 4.38 25.86 3.94
N CYS A 233 5.07 25.31 2.91
CA CYS A 233 4.81 25.67 1.52
C CYS A 233 3.34 25.38 1.13
N ILE A 234 2.82 24.21 1.50
CA ILE A 234 1.42 23.83 1.25
C ILE A 234 0.49 24.78 1.99
N ARG A 235 0.69 24.99 3.30
CA ARG A 235 -0.14 25.89 4.11
C ARG A 235 -0.20 27.29 3.51
N ARG A 236 0.94 27.92 3.24
CA ARG A 236 1.01 29.29 2.68
C ARG A 236 0.19 29.42 1.40
N ARG A 237 0.32 28.46 0.48
CA ARG A 237 -0.36 28.48 -0.81
C ARG A 237 -1.85 28.20 -0.68
N LEU A 238 -2.25 27.27 0.19
CA LEU A 238 -3.66 26.95 0.37
C LEU A 238 -4.41 27.99 1.20
N GLU A 239 -3.76 28.70 2.12
CA GLU A 239 -4.35 29.86 2.81
C GLU A 239 -4.77 30.98 1.83
N GLN A 240 -4.09 31.12 0.69
CA GLN A 240 -4.48 32.05 -0.39
C GLN A 240 -5.72 31.59 -1.17
N ILE A 241 -5.99 30.28 -1.17
CA ILE A 241 -7.04 29.64 -1.99
C ILE A 241 -8.30 29.37 -1.16
N ALA A 242 -8.11 28.89 0.06
CA ALA A 242 -9.15 28.41 0.97
C ALA A 242 -8.82 28.90 2.39
N PRO A 243 -8.99 30.20 2.66
CA PRO A 243 -8.56 30.84 3.91
C PRO A 243 -9.26 30.27 5.16
N TRP A 244 -10.41 29.63 5.01
CA TRP A 244 -11.15 28.97 6.10
C TRP A 244 -10.53 27.66 6.58
N VAL A 245 -9.56 27.10 5.83
CA VAL A 245 -8.91 25.85 6.21
C VAL A 245 -7.86 26.10 7.28
N THR A 246 -7.93 25.34 8.37
CA THR A 246 -6.94 25.34 9.46
C THR A 246 -5.94 24.22 9.22
N PHE A 247 -4.65 24.58 9.19
CA PHE A 247 -3.56 23.64 8.96
C PHE A 247 -2.76 23.38 10.23
N ASP A 248 -2.54 22.11 10.56
CA ASP A 248 -1.57 21.67 11.57
C ASP A 248 -0.31 21.16 10.86
N CYS A 249 0.74 21.98 10.80
CA CYS A 249 1.99 21.64 10.12
C CYS A 249 2.95 20.93 11.08
N ARG A 250 3.16 19.63 10.89
CA ARG A 250 4.14 18.81 11.61
C ARG A 250 5.35 18.57 10.73
N ASN A 251 6.39 19.38 10.92
CA ASN A 251 7.62 19.29 10.16
C ASN A 251 8.54 18.18 10.69
N GLU A 252 8.05 16.95 10.70
CA GLU A 252 8.64 15.79 11.40
C GLU A 252 8.57 14.52 10.54
N LEU A 253 9.54 13.63 10.74
CA LEU A 253 9.57 12.34 10.03
C LEU A 253 8.61 11.40 10.74
N TYR A 254 7.71 10.77 9.98
CA TYR A 254 6.84 9.75 10.54
C TYR A 254 7.65 8.50 10.90
N GLY A 255 7.50 8.04 12.14
CA GLY A 255 8.02 6.77 12.63
C GLY A 255 7.17 6.25 13.78
N LYS A 256 7.32 4.95 14.08
CA LYS A 256 6.49 4.23 15.06
C LYS A 256 6.35 4.97 16.39
N SER A 257 7.44 5.53 16.93
CA SER A 257 7.44 6.23 18.22
C SER A 257 6.61 7.52 18.24
N ALA A 258 6.40 8.16 17.09
CA ALA A 258 5.66 9.41 16.96
C ALA A 258 4.19 9.19 16.56
N SER A 259 3.74 7.94 16.39
CA SER A 259 2.40 7.62 15.86
C SER A 259 1.28 8.18 16.75
N GLU A 260 1.42 8.06 18.07
CA GLU A 260 0.42 8.54 19.04
C GLU A 260 0.29 10.07 19.00
N ASP A 261 1.40 10.79 18.87
CA ASP A 261 1.40 12.25 18.83
C ASP A 261 0.93 12.78 17.47
N LEU A 262 1.46 12.22 16.38
CA LEU A 262 1.21 12.72 15.03
C LEU A 262 -0.19 12.35 14.50
N LEU A 263 -0.72 11.19 14.87
CA LEU A 263 -2.06 10.74 14.50
C LEU A 263 -3.07 10.87 15.64
N GLY A 264 -2.63 11.39 16.78
CA GLY A 264 -3.46 11.63 17.95
C GLY A 264 -4.49 12.73 17.73
N PRO A 265 -5.44 12.86 18.66
CA PRO A 265 -6.46 13.89 18.61
C PRO A 265 -5.87 15.29 18.48
N TRP A 266 -6.47 16.12 17.65
CA TRP A 266 -6.10 17.53 17.56
C TRP A 266 -7.08 18.37 18.39
N SER A 267 -6.56 19.07 19.40
CA SER A 267 -7.32 20.07 20.15
C SER A 267 -7.46 21.32 19.28
N LEU A 268 -8.67 21.51 18.76
CA LEU A 268 -9.00 22.49 17.72
C LEU A 268 -9.73 23.73 18.26
N THR A 269 -10.25 23.67 19.48
CA THR A 269 -11.07 24.74 20.05
C THR A 269 -10.61 25.12 21.46
N HIS A 270 -11.05 26.29 21.91
CA HIS A 270 -10.92 26.72 23.31
C HIS A 270 -11.78 25.87 24.28
N ASP A 271 -12.44 24.82 23.77
CA ASP A 271 -13.48 24.04 24.46
C ASP A 271 -12.95 22.69 24.98
N GLY A 272 -11.68 22.35 24.72
CA GLY A 272 -10.93 21.33 25.45
C GLY A 272 -11.05 19.88 24.99
N GLU A 273 -11.89 19.55 24.00
CA GLU A 273 -12.02 18.17 23.49
C GLU A 273 -11.22 17.95 22.20
N GLY A 274 -10.24 17.04 22.26
CA GLY A 274 -9.44 16.65 21.10
C GLY A 274 -10.23 15.75 20.14
N ARG A 275 -10.21 16.08 18.84
CA ARG A 275 -10.87 15.28 17.80
C ARG A 275 -9.90 14.33 17.13
N ARG A 276 -10.25 13.04 17.04
CA ARG A 276 -9.49 12.04 16.26
C ARG A 276 -9.60 12.30 14.75
N PRO A 277 -8.58 11.92 13.95
CA PRO A 277 -8.68 11.98 12.49
C PRO A 277 -9.88 11.20 11.97
N ASP A 278 -10.65 11.81 11.08
CA ASP A 278 -11.70 11.11 10.32
C ASP A 278 -11.09 10.28 9.18
N PHE A 279 -9.91 10.68 8.68
CA PHE A 279 -9.17 9.93 7.66
C PHE A 279 -7.67 10.23 7.68
N VAL A 280 -6.86 9.22 7.37
CA VAL A 280 -5.41 9.32 7.19
C VAL A 280 -5.02 8.97 5.76
N LEU A 281 -4.20 9.81 5.13
CA LEU A 281 -3.67 9.60 3.79
C LEU A 281 -2.19 9.28 3.89
N ASP A 282 -1.83 8.05 3.53
CA ASP A 282 -0.44 7.62 3.42
C ASP A 282 0.11 7.96 2.02
N CYS A 283 0.90 9.03 1.96
CA CYS A 283 1.61 9.48 0.77
C CYS A 283 3.14 9.33 0.92
N ILE A 284 3.59 8.46 1.83
CA ILE A 284 5.01 8.19 2.10
C ILE A 284 5.61 7.35 0.97
N ASP A 285 6.90 7.52 0.67
CA ASP A 285 7.63 6.69 -0.30
C ASP A 285 8.67 5.75 0.33
N ASN A 286 9.03 5.95 1.60
CA ASN A 286 9.81 5.03 2.42
C ASN A 286 8.96 3.83 2.89
N ILE A 287 9.48 2.61 2.68
CA ILE A 287 8.77 1.37 3.02
C ILE A 287 8.60 1.18 4.54
N GLY A 288 9.63 1.52 5.33
CA GLY A 288 9.62 1.34 6.78
C GLY A 288 8.54 2.18 7.44
N SER A 289 8.63 3.51 7.29
CA SER A 289 7.63 4.45 7.82
C SER A 289 6.22 4.17 7.30
N LYS A 290 6.08 3.76 6.03
CA LYS A 290 4.79 3.37 5.44
C LYS A 290 4.19 2.17 6.17
N VAL A 291 4.96 1.10 6.38
CA VAL A 291 4.45 -0.11 7.06
C VAL A 291 4.06 0.22 8.50
N GLU A 292 4.85 1.01 9.21
CA GLU A 292 4.54 1.46 10.58
C GLU A 292 3.26 2.30 10.65
N LEU A 293 3.07 3.21 9.68
CA LEU A 293 1.86 4.03 9.56
C LEU A 293 0.61 3.16 9.35
N LEU A 294 0.66 2.25 8.38
CA LEU A 294 -0.48 1.39 8.05
C LEU A 294 -0.78 0.38 9.17
N GLU A 295 0.26 -0.16 9.82
CA GLU A 295 0.11 -1.02 11.00
C GLU A 295 -0.58 -0.28 12.16
N TYR A 296 -0.14 0.94 12.46
CA TYR A 296 -0.74 1.73 13.53
C TYR A 296 -2.18 2.09 13.23
N CYS A 297 -2.49 2.54 12.00
CA CYS A 297 -3.85 2.87 11.60
C CYS A 297 -4.77 1.65 11.67
N HIS A 298 -4.32 0.50 11.18
CA HIS A 298 -5.09 -0.74 11.24
C HIS A 298 -5.35 -1.19 12.68
N SER A 299 -4.32 -1.16 13.54
CA SER A 299 -4.42 -1.59 14.94
C SER A 299 -5.32 -0.68 15.78
N ASN A 300 -5.38 0.62 15.45
CA ASN A 300 -6.20 1.62 16.15
C ASN A 300 -7.54 1.91 15.46
N SER A 301 -7.90 1.14 14.41
CA SER A 301 -9.11 1.35 13.62
C SER A 301 -9.26 2.78 13.08
N LEU A 302 -8.13 3.40 12.68
CA LEU A 302 -8.13 4.69 12.00
C LEU A 302 -8.36 4.46 10.49
N PRO A 303 -9.37 5.10 9.87
CA PRO A 303 -9.58 5.01 8.43
C PRO A 303 -8.35 5.52 7.68
N VAL A 304 -7.82 4.68 6.79
CA VAL A 304 -6.58 4.98 6.06
C VAL A 304 -6.67 4.57 4.59
N ILE A 305 -6.10 5.41 3.72
CA ILE A 305 -5.85 5.09 2.33
C ILE A 305 -4.37 5.29 2.02
N ALA A 306 -3.79 4.30 1.34
CA ALA A 306 -2.37 4.24 1.03
C ALA A 306 -2.10 4.49 -0.45
N SER A 307 -1.24 5.44 -0.77
CA SER A 307 -0.68 5.58 -2.11
C SER A 307 0.50 4.61 -2.28
N MET A 308 0.43 3.79 -3.31
CA MET A 308 1.55 2.94 -3.75
C MET A 308 2.48 3.74 -4.69
N GLY A 309 3.37 3.06 -5.40
CA GLY A 309 4.42 3.70 -6.18
C GLY A 309 3.88 4.36 -7.44
N ALA A 310 3.96 5.69 -7.53
CA ALA A 310 3.60 6.44 -8.75
C ALA A 310 4.78 6.61 -9.74
N GLY A 311 5.98 6.18 -9.38
CA GLY A 311 7.18 6.27 -10.24
C GLY A 311 7.18 5.25 -11.37
N CYS A 312 7.98 5.52 -12.42
CA CYS A 312 8.13 4.66 -13.61
C CYS A 312 6.81 4.32 -14.34
N LYS A 313 5.75 5.11 -14.12
CA LYS A 313 4.43 4.93 -14.72
C LYS A 313 4.11 6.10 -15.65
N SER A 314 3.22 5.84 -16.59
CA SER A 314 2.85 6.79 -17.65
C SER A 314 1.36 6.80 -18.00
N ASP A 315 0.63 5.75 -17.66
CA ASP A 315 -0.76 5.56 -18.06
C ASP A 315 -1.72 5.87 -16.89
N PRO A 316 -2.38 7.04 -16.89
CA PRO A 316 -3.29 7.42 -15.82
C PRO A 316 -4.58 6.59 -15.82
N THR A 317 -4.95 5.95 -16.94
CA THR A 317 -6.18 5.16 -17.05
C THR A 317 -6.09 3.83 -16.29
N ARG A 318 -4.87 3.44 -15.89
CA ARG A 318 -4.61 2.22 -15.12
C ARG A 318 -4.53 2.42 -13.62
N VAL A 319 -4.77 3.64 -13.13
CA VAL A 319 -4.82 3.92 -11.69
C VAL A 319 -6.15 3.44 -11.12
N VAL A 320 -6.08 2.59 -10.11
CA VAL A 320 -7.23 1.95 -9.48
C VAL A 320 -7.14 2.05 -7.95
N VAL A 321 -8.29 1.95 -7.29
CA VAL A 321 -8.38 1.84 -5.83
C VAL A 321 -8.88 0.45 -5.47
N GLY A 322 -8.20 -0.22 -4.54
CA GLY A 322 -8.60 -1.54 -4.06
C GLY A 322 -7.93 -1.88 -2.75
N ASP A 323 -8.25 -3.04 -2.19
CA ASP A 323 -7.56 -3.53 -0.99
C ASP A 323 -6.08 -3.80 -1.28
N ILE A 324 -5.21 -3.59 -0.28
CA ILE A 324 -3.77 -3.82 -0.40
C ILE A 324 -3.42 -5.24 -0.86
N SER A 325 -4.25 -6.25 -0.53
CA SER A 325 -4.08 -7.63 -0.99
C SER A 325 -4.19 -7.80 -2.50
N LEU A 326 -4.88 -6.87 -3.17
CA LEU A 326 -5.16 -6.90 -4.61
C LEU A 326 -4.13 -6.13 -5.44
N THR A 327 -3.20 -5.43 -4.78
CA THR A 327 -2.15 -4.66 -5.44
C THR A 327 -1.25 -5.54 -6.31
N THR A 328 -0.99 -5.11 -7.54
CA THR A 328 -0.17 -5.81 -8.53
C THR A 328 0.80 -4.85 -9.22
N ASP A 329 1.79 -5.40 -9.90
CA ASP A 329 2.67 -4.69 -10.85
C ASP A 329 3.40 -3.46 -10.29
N ASP A 330 3.60 -3.41 -8.96
CA ASP A 330 4.25 -2.32 -8.26
C ASP A 330 5.18 -2.85 -7.15
N PRO A 331 6.52 -2.63 -7.25
CA PRO A 331 7.49 -3.06 -6.25
C PRO A 331 7.24 -2.49 -4.84
N LEU A 332 6.82 -1.22 -4.74
CA LEU A 332 6.52 -0.59 -3.45
C LEU A 332 5.33 -1.30 -2.79
N SER A 333 4.28 -1.58 -3.57
CA SER A 333 3.11 -2.32 -3.08
C SER A 333 3.46 -3.73 -2.64
N ARG A 334 4.32 -4.44 -3.40
CA ARG A 334 4.74 -5.81 -3.09
C ARG A 334 5.51 -5.88 -1.77
N SER A 335 6.49 -5.00 -1.60
CA SER A 335 7.31 -4.95 -0.38
C SER A 335 6.48 -4.54 0.84
N THR A 336 5.61 -3.53 0.69
CA THR A 336 4.70 -3.09 1.76
C THR A 336 3.75 -4.21 2.17
N ARG A 337 3.10 -4.86 1.20
CA ARG A 337 2.19 -6.00 1.44
C ARG A 337 2.89 -7.18 2.11
N ARG A 338 4.11 -7.54 1.69
CA ARG A 338 4.88 -8.64 2.32
C ARG A 338 5.19 -8.33 3.79
N LYS A 339 5.65 -7.11 4.09
CA LYS A 339 5.97 -6.68 5.47
C LYS A 339 4.72 -6.57 6.35
N LEU A 340 3.61 -6.07 5.84
CA LEU A 340 2.34 -6.04 6.56
C LEU A 340 1.81 -7.45 6.86
N LYS A 341 1.95 -8.39 5.90
CA LYS A 341 1.57 -9.79 6.11
C LYS A 341 2.36 -10.46 7.23
N LEU A 342 3.66 -10.16 7.36
CA LEU A 342 4.48 -10.63 8.49
C LEU A 342 4.00 -10.10 9.84
N LYS A 343 3.32 -8.95 9.85
CA LYS A 343 2.69 -8.34 11.03
C LYS A 343 1.24 -8.79 11.24
N GLY A 344 0.76 -9.78 10.48
CA GLY A 344 -0.60 -10.31 10.56
C GLY A 344 -1.65 -9.53 9.76
N ILE A 345 -1.26 -8.47 9.04
CA ILE A 345 -2.18 -7.62 8.28
C ILE A 345 -2.17 -8.06 6.81
N SER A 346 -3.22 -8.76 6.39
CA SER A 346 -3.34 -9.30 5.02
C SER A 346 -4.34 -8.56 4.14
N SER A 347 -5.30 -7.86 4.73
CA SER A 347 -6.35 -7.06 4.07
C SER A 347 -6.90 -6.01 5.03
N GLY A 348 -7.79 -5.14 4.57
CA GLY A 348 -8.42 -4.07 5.36
C GLY A 348 -7.71 -2.72 5.24
N VAL A 349 -6.87 -2.53 4.21
CA VAL A 349 -6.19 -1.27 3.93
C VAL A 349 -6.49 -0.89 2.48
N ALA A 350 -7.20 0.22 2.28
CA ALA A 350 -7.45 0.77 0.96
C ALA A 350 -6.14 1.28 0.35
N ALA A 351 -5.88 0.96 -0.91
CA ALA A 351 -4.66 1.31 -1.61
C ALA A 351 -4.96 1.83 -3.02
N VAL A 352 -4.33 2.94 -3.38
CA VAL A 352 -4.25 3.44 -4.76
C VAL A 352 -3.00 2.88 -5.41
N PHE A 353 -3.17 2.15 -6.49
CA PHE A 353 -2.07 1.56 -7.25
C PHE A 353 -2.37 1.62 -8.74
N SER A 354 -1.39 1.25 -9.57
CA SER A 354 -1.59 1.17 -11.02
C SER A 354 -1.32 -0.26 -11.48
N THR A 355 -2.16 -0.74 -12.40
CA THR A 355 -2.03 -2.03 -13.08
C THR A 355 -1.13 -1.96 -14.32
N GLU A 356 -0.47 -0.82 -14.54
CA GLU A 356 0.50 -0.64 -15.62
C GLU A 356 1.70 -1.55 -15.40
N LYS A 357 1.92 -2.47 -16.34
CA LYS A 357 3.06 -3.39 -16.30
C LYS A 357 4.36 -2.68 -16.67
N PRO A 358 5.45 -2.95 -15.94
CA PRO A 358 6.79 -2.58 -16.41
C PRO A 358 7.09 -3.36 -17.70
N GLY A 359 7.90 -2.77 -18.59
CA GLY A 359 8.23 -3.40 -19.87
C GLY A 359 9.40 -2.72 -20.60
N PRO A 360 9.92 -3.35 -21.66
CA PRO A 360 11.03 -2.80 -22.44
C PRO A 360 10.67 -1.42 -23.01
N GLY A 361 11.59 -0.46 -22.91
CA GLY A 361 11.38 0.93 -23.33
C GLY A 361 10.63 1.81 -22.33
N LYS A 362 10.14 1.26 -21.20
CA LYS A 362 9.58 2.07 -20.10
C LYS A 362 10.70 2.54 -19.16
N ALA A 363 10.44 3.65 -18.48
CA ALA A 363 11.37 4.19 -17.48
C ALA A 363 11.60 3.17 -16.36
N SER A 364 12.86 2.97 -15.99
CA SER A 364 13.28 2.06 -14.92
C SER A 364 14.15 2.79 -13.89
N LEU A 365 14.53 2.10 -12.82
CA LEU A 365 15.51 2.60 -11.86
C LEU A 365 16.78 3.03 -12.59
N LEU A 366 17.20 4.29 -12.40
CA LEU A 366 18.44 4.76 -13.00
C LEU A 366 19.63 4.11 -12.29
N PRO A 367 20.68 3.73 -13.05
CA PRO A 367 21.94 3.31 -12.45
C PRO A 367 22.55 4.49 -11.65
N LEU A 368 23.28 4.16 -10.59
CA LEU A 368 24.01 5.17 -9.82
C LEU A 368 25.11 5.79 -10.69
N PRO A 369 25.39 7.10 -10.57
CA PRO A 369 26.58 7.69 -11.16
C PRO A 369 27.84 6.97 -10.67
N GLU A 370 28.81 6.71 -11.57
CA GLU A 370 30.05 5.99 -11.26
C GLU A 370 30.83 6.62 -10.10
N ASP A 371 30.72 7.95 -9.93
CA ASP A 371 31.35 8.73 -8.85
C ASP A 371 30.79 8.43 -7.44
N GLU A 372 29.52 8.03 -7.33
CA GLU A 372 28.91 7.61 -6.06
C GLU A 372 29.19 6.15 -5.75
N PHE A 373 29.35 5.31 -6.78
CA PHE A 373 29.72 3.91 -6.65
C PHE A 373 31.10 3.74 -5.97
N ASN A 374 32.01 4.69 -6.22
CA ASN A 374 33.35 4.71 -5.65
C ASN A 374 33.43 5.18 -4.18
N LYS A 375 32.34 5.71 -3.59
CA LYS A 375 32.34 6.31 -2.24
C LYS A 375 31.98 5.35 -1.10
N GLY A 376 31.70 4.07 -1.37
CA GLY A 376 31.49 3.04 -0.34
C GLY A 376 30.11 2.38 -0.38
N GLN A 377 29.82 1.49 0.59
CA GLN A 377 28.58 0.72 0.63
C GLN A 377 27.36 1.64 0.87
N ILE A 378 26.29 1.32 0.14
CA ILE A 378 25.12 2.13 -0.20
C ILE A 378 24.36 2.71 1.03
N GLY A 379 24.49 2.09 2.21
CA GLY A 379 23.88 2.57 3.45
C GLY A 379 24.60 3.75 4.12
N GLU A 380 25.87 4.00 3.80
CA GLU A 380 26.71 5.00 4.48
C GLU A 380 26.65 6.40 3.84
N LEU A 381 26.11 6.51 2.62
CA LEU A 381 25.99 7.77 1.86
C LEU A 381 24.67 8.51 2.06
N SER A 382 23.68 7.88 2.67
CA SER A 382 22.40 8.52 2.99
C SER A 382 22.49 9.23 4.33
N VAL A 383 21.99 10.47 4.41
CA VAL A 383 21.93 11.27 5.66
C VAL A 383 21.10 10.54 6.74
N LEU A 384 20.21 9.64 6.32
CA LEU A 384 19.44 8.74 7.16
C LEU A 384 19.66 7.28 6.71
N PRO A 385 19.82 6.32 7.63
CA PRO A 385 19.77 4.89 7.31
C PRO A 385 18.46 4.57 6.57
N ASP A 386 18.49 3.70 5.57
CA ASP A 386 17.33 3.24 4.77
C ASP A 386 16.61 4.28 3.88
N PHE A 387 17.22 5.46 3.63
CA PHE A 387 16.68 6.42 2.66
C PHE A 387 17.17 6.13 1.23
N ARG A 388 16.36 6.44 0.20
CA ARG A 388 16.62 6.02 -1.19
C ARG A 388 17.97 6.52 -1.70
N SER A 389 18.89 5.59 -1.95
CA SER A 389 20.13 5.84 -2.69
C SER A 389 19.94 5.92 -4.20
N ARG A 390 18.85 5.35 -4.75
CA ARG A 390 18.56 5.37 -6.21
C ARG A 390 17.33 6.20 -6.53
N ILE A 391 17.46 7.08 -7.52
CA ILE A 391 16.38 7.95 -7.99
C ILE A 391 15.51 7.16 -8.98
N LEU A 392 14.22 7.00 -8.64
CA LEU A 392 13.21 6.53 -9.58
C LEU A 392 12.78 7.70 -10.48
N PRO A 393 12.81 7.58 -11.82
CA PRO A 393 12.20 8.55 -12.70
C PRO A 393 10.70 8.69 -12.42
N VAL A 394 10.22 9.93 -12.34
CA VAL A 394 8.81 10.24 -12.07
C VAL A 394 8.32 11.23 -13.10
N LEU A 395 7.29 10.83 -13.85
CA LEU A 395 6.50 11.73 -14.68
C LEU A 395 5.46 12.42 -13.78
N GLY A 396 5.51 13.74 -13.66
CA GLY A 396 4.71 14.51 -12.68
C GLY A 396 3.20 14.31 -12.76
N THR A 397 2.68 13.91 -13.92
CA THR A 397 1.26 13.59 -14.11
C THR A 397 0.81 12.40 -13.24
N MET A 398 1.66 11.40 -13.02
CA MET A 398 1.27 10.20 -12.30
C MET A 398 1.09 10.44 -10.78
N PRO A 399 2.03 11.08 -10.05
CA PRO A 399 1.79 11.46 -8.66
C PRO A 399 0.55 12.35 -8.49
N ALA A 400 0.31 13.27 -9.44
CA ALA A 400 -0.87 14.13 -9.41
C ALA A 400 -2.18 13.31 -9.51
N VAL A 401 -2.26 12.39 -10.47
CA VAL A 401 -3.42 11.50 -10.63
C VAL A 401 -3.61 10.63 -9.40
N PHE A 402 -2.54 10.07 -8.83
CA PHE A 402 -2.62 9.33 -7.56
C PHE A 402 -3.16 10.22 -6.43
N GLY A 403 -2.68 11.46 -6.32
CA GLY A 403 -3.15 12.41 -5.32
C GLY A 403 -4.64 12.76 -5.48
N TYR A 404 -5.11 12.94 -6.72
CA TYR A 404 -6.52 13.15 -7.02
C TYR A 404 -7.37 11.94 -6.68
N THR A 405 -6.92 10.73 -7.03
CA THR A 405 -7.62 9.49 -6.71
C THR A 405 -7.73 9.28 -5.20
N VAL A 406 -6.65 9.53 -4.45
CA VAL A 406 -6.64 9.48 -2.98
C VAL A 406 -7.63 10.49 -2.40
N ALA A 407 -7.58 11.76 -2.82
CA ALA A 407 -8.49 12.80 -2.31
C ALA A 407 -9.95 12.48 -2.64
N ASN A 408 -10.23 12.00 -3.87
CA ASN A 408 -11.58 11.63 -4.30
C ASN A 408 -12.16 10.49 -3.44
N HIS A 409 -11.36 9.47 -3.15
CA HIS A 409 -11.75 8.38 -2.26
C HIS A 409 -12.17 8.90 -0.88
N VAL A 410 -11.36 9.79 -0.30
CA VAL A 410 -11.60 10.36 1.04
C VAL A 410 -12.86 11.21 1.05
N ILE A 411 -13.02 12.11 0.06
CA ILE A 411 -14.20 12.98 -0.07
C ILE A 411 -15.48 12.16 -0.13
N CYS A 412 -15.53 11.19 -1.05
CA CYS A 412 -16.73 10.38 -1.24
C CYS A 412 -17.00 9.47 -0.04
N THR A 413 -15.96 8.90 0.59
CA THR A 413 -16.13 8.05 1.78
C THR A 413 -16.69 8.84 2.97
N ILE A 414 -16.21 10.06 3.21
CA ILE A 414 -16.69 10.92 4.31
C ILE A 414 -18.11 11.41 4.06
N THR A 415 -18.40 11.79 2.82
CA THR A 415 -19.73 12.30 2.44
C THR A 415 -20.78 11.18 2.36
N GLY A 416 -20.35 9.92 2.23
CA GLY A 416 -21.23 8.79 1.96
C GLY A 416 -21.68 8.72 0.51
N TYR A 417 -20.99 9.41 -0.40
CA TYR A 417 -21.28 9.34 -1.82
C TYR A 417 -20.93 7.95 -2.36
N PRO A 418 -21.82 7.29 -3.14
CA PRO A 418 -21.60 5.94 -3.61
C PRO A 418 -20.35 5.85 -4.49
N LEU A 419 -19.41 5.00 -4.08
CA LEU A 419 -18.19 4.68 -4.81
C LEU A 419 -18.14 3.18 -5.07
N ASP A 420 -18.34 2.79 -6.32
CA ASP A 420 -18.08 1.44 -6.78
C ASP A 420 -16.75 1.43 -7.52
N TYR A 421 -15.69 1.01 -6.83
CA TYR A 421 -14.43 0.73 -7.51
C TYR A 421 -14.58 -0.58 -8.28
N ASN A 422 -14.92 -0.44 -9.56
CA ASN A 422 -14.81 -1.56 -10.48
C ASN A 422 -13.32 -1.84 -10.66
N MET A 423 -12.82 -2.86 -9.97
CA MET A 423 -11.52 -3.47 -10.23
C MET A 423 -11.63 -4.15 -11.60
N GLY A 424 -11.67 -3.35 -12.66
CA GLY A 424 -11.93 -3.78 -14.04
C GLY A 424 -11.22 -5.10 -14.28
N ALA A 425 -12.03 -6.13 -14.55
CA ALA A 425 -11.68 -7.55 -14.62
C ALA A 425 -10.21 -7.79 -14.26
N LYS A 426 -9.95 -7.99 -12.97
CA LYS A 426 -8.62 -8.38 -12.47
C LYS A 426 -8.01 -9.33 -13.50
N GLY A 427 -6.71 -9.18 -13.81
CA GLY A 427 -5.92 -10.07 -14.67
C GLY A 427 -5.86 -11.55 -14.22
N ARG A 428 -6.87 -12.01 -13.49
CA ARG A 428 -7.34 -13.36 -13.21
C ARG A 428 -7.95 -14.03 -14.45
N GLU A 429 -7.42 -13.78 -15.65
CA GLU A 429 -7.84 -14.50 -16.86
C GLU A 429 -7.79 -16.02 -16.65
N LYS A 430 -6.75 -16.50 -15.94
CA LYS A 430 -6.63 -17.91 -15.55
C LYS A 430 -7.75 -18.40 -14.63
N LEU A 431 -8.30 -17.54 -13.76
CA LEU A 431 -9.45 -17.89 -12.93
C LEU A 431 -10.70 -18.02 -13.80
N TYR A 432 -10.97 -17.05 -14.67
CA TYR A 432 -12.13 -17.07 -15.55
C TYR A 432 -12.05 -18.26 -16.51
N ASP A 433 -10.86 -18.56 -17.03
CA ASP A 433 -10.60 -19.77 -17.83
C ASP A 433 -10.85 -21.06 -17.03
N SER A 434 -10.43 -21.10 -15.76
CA SER A 434 -10.69 -22.24 -14.89
C SER A 434 -12.18 -22.41 -14.58
N ILE A 435 -12.91 -21.31 -14.38
CA ILE A 435 -14.36 -21.32 -14.13
C ILE A 435 -15.10 -21.76 -15.39
N LEU A 436 -14.73 -21.21 -16.55
CA LEU A 436 -15.31 -21.59 -17.84
C LEU A 436 -15.07 -23.07 -18.16
N GLY A 437 -13.85 -23.57 -17.92
CA GLY A 437 -13.53 -24.98 -18.08
C GLY A 437 -14.30 -25.88 -17.09
N SER A 438 -14.54 -25.40 -15.87
CA SER A 438 -15.35 -26.14 -14.88
C SER A 438 -16.82 -26.22 -15.33
N LEU A 439 -17.37 -25.13 -15.87
CA LEU A 439 -18.73 -25.09 -16.42
C LEU A 439 -18.87 -26.02 -17.63
N LEU A 440 -17.91 -26.01 -18.56
CA LEU A 440 -17.90 -26.90 -19.72
C LEU A 440 -17.87 -28.37 -19.28
N THR A 441 -17.03 -28.71 -18.30
CA THR A 441 -16.96 -30.08 -17.74
C THR A 441 -18.29 -30.52 -17.13
N LEU A 442 -18.98 -29.60 -16.44
CA LEU A 442 -20.30 -29.88 -15.88
C LEU A 442 -21.32 -30.17 -16.99
N GLN A 443 -21.34 -29.37 -18.05
CA GLN A 443 -22.24 -29.58 -19.20
C GLN A 443 -21.99 -30.92 -19.88
N GLU A 444 -20.73 -31.26 -20.17
CA GLU A 444 -20.41 -32.54 -20.81
C GLU A 444 -20.92 -33.73 -20.00
N ARG A 445 -20.79 -33.68 -18.66
CA ARG A 445 -21.32 -34.73 -17.77
C ARG A 445 -22.84 -34.81 -17.84
N MET A 446 -23.53 -33.67 -17.78
CA MET A 446 -24.99 -33.63 -17.78
C MET A 446 -25.59 -34.11 -19.11
N ILE A 447 -25.00 -33.71 -20.24
CA ILE A 447 -25.44 -34.13 -21.57
C ILE A 447 -25.23 -35.65 -21.74
N LYS A 448 -24.04 -36.16 -21.42
CA LYS A 448 -23.76 -37.61 -21.51
C LYS A 448 -24.69 -38.43 -20.62
N GLN A 449 -24.99 -37.95 -19.42
CA GLN A 449 -25.83 -38.68 -18.47
C GLN A 449 -27.33 -38.61 -18.82
N THR A 450 -27.81 -37.48 -19.36
CA THR A 450 -29.25 -37.24 -19.58
C THR A 450 -29.69 -37.64 -20.99
N THR A 451 -28.92 -37.26 -22.02
CA THR A 451 -29.30 -37.47 -23.42
C THR A 451 -28.46 -38.53 -24.13
N GLY A 452 -27.31 -38.93 -23.56
CA GLY A 452 -26.40 -39.91 -24.16
C GLY A 452 -25.73 -39.42 -25.45
N GLN A 453 -25.83 -38.12 -25.76
CA GLN A 453 -25.30 -37.52 -26.98
C GLN A 453 -23.79 -37.27 -26.90
N ASP A 454 -23.13 -37.31 -28.06
CA ASP A 454 -21.70 -37.00 -28.15
C ASP A 454 -21.43 -35.50 -28.01
N THR A 455 -20.46 -35.16 -27.15
CA THR A 455 -20.11 -33.80 -26.74
C THR A 455 -18.89 -33.24 -27.46
N VAL A 456 -18.31 -33.97 -28.43
CA VAL A 456 -17.19 -33.44 -29.24
C VAL A 456 -17.65 -32.16 -29.97
N GLY A 457 -16.88 -31.08 -29.79
CA GLY A 457 -17.17 -29.76 -30.35
C GLY A 457 -18.10 -28.89 -29.49
N LEU A 458 -18.33 -29.25 -28.22
CA LEU A 458 -19.14 -28.45 -27.31
C LEU A 458 -18.45 -27.11 -27.01
N ARG A 459 -19.13 -26.02 -27.35
CA ARG A 459 -18.72 -24.65 -27.06
C ARG A 459 -19.45 -24.15 -25.82
N PRO A 460 -18.74 -23.55 -24.85
CA PRO A 460 -19.39 -22.98 -23.68
C PRO A 460 -20.36 -21.87 -24.12
N PRO A 461 -21.53 -21.77 -23.48
CA PRO A 461 -22.55 -20.78 -23.85
C PRO A 461 -22.20 -19.35 -23.43
N LEU A 462 -21.16 -19.19 -22.61
CA LEU A 462 -20.69 -17.92 -22.07
C LEU A 462 -19.25 -17.67 -22.53
N SER A 463 -18.92 -16.40 -22.79
CA SER A 463 -17.56 -15.93 -23.03
C SER A 463 -16.79 -15.73 -21.71
N LYS A 464 -15.49 -15.44 -21.82
CA LYS A 464 -14.67 -15.10 -20.65
C LYS A 464 -15.13 -13.81 -19.98
N ASP A 465 -15.55 -12.83 -20.79
CA ASP A 465 -16.04 -11.54 -20.31
C ASP A 465 -17.37 -11.69 -19.58
N ASP A 466 -18.23 -12.60 -20.04
CA ASP A 466 -19.47 -13.00 -19.35
C ASP A 466 -19.18 -13.56 -17.96
N VAL A 467 -18.19 -14.44 -17.85
CA VAL A 467 -17.78 -15.03 -16.57
C VAL A 467 -17.19 -13.96 -15.65
N ALA A 468 -16.36 -13.06 -16.19
CA ALA A 468 -15.79 -11.96 -15.41
C ALA A 468 -16.89 -11.03 -14.87
N PHE A 469 -17.86 -10.67 -15.71
CA PHE A 469 -19.02 -9.87 -15.34
C PHE A 469 -19.84 -10.55 -14.23
N ILE A 470 -20.23 -11.81 -14.40
CA ILE A 470 -21.02 -12.50 -13.38
C ILE A 470 -20.25 -12.63 -12.07
N VAL A 471 -19.00 -13.08 -12.11
CA VAL A 471 -18.23 -13.36 -10.89
C VAL A 471 -17.88 -12.08 -10.16
N GLU A 472 -17.36 -11.06 -10.85
CA GLU A 472 -16.85 -9.85 -10.20
C GLU A 472 -17.92 -8.77 -10.03
N GLU A 473 -18.86 -8.58 -10.96
CA GLU A 473 -19.88 -7.52 -10.87
C GLU A 473 -21.16 -8.01 -10.16
N VAL A 474 -21.73 -9.13 -10.60
CA VAL A 474 -22.99 -9.64 -10.00
C VAL A 474 -22.75 -10.23 -8.61
N PHE A 475 -21.76 -11.13 -8.48
CA PHE A 475 -21.48 -11.86 -7.24
C PHE A 475 -20.32 -11.30 -6.41
N ARG A 476 -19.69 -10.19 -6.85
CA ARG A 476 -18.65 -9.46 -6.10
C ARG A 476 -17.49 -10.33 -5.62
N GLY A 477 -17.14 -11.35 -6.42
CA GLY A 477 -16.05 -12.29 -6.17
C GLY A 477 -16.27 -13.23 -4.98
N LYS A 478 -17.53 -13.53 -4.62
CA LYS A 478 -17.89 -14.37 -3.48
C LYS A 478 -18.96 -15.40 -3.85
N SER A 479 -18.96 -16.54 -3.16
CA SER A 479 -20.04 -17.53 -3.23
C SER A 479 -21.35 -16.93 -2.72
N VAL A 480 -22.45 -17.22 -3.42
CA VAL A 480 -23.78 -16.82 -2.98
C VAL A 480 -24.26 -17.57 -1.73
N VAL A 481 -23.72 -18.76 -1.45
CA VAL A 481 -24.10 -19.58 -0.30
C VAL A 481 -23.26 -19.19 0.92
N SER A 482 -21.97 -19.53 0.94
CA SER A 482 -21.09 -19.28 2.10
C SER A 482 -20.47 -17.88 2.16
N GLY A 483 -20.48 -17.11 1.07
CA GLY A 483 -19.77 -15.82 1.00
C GLY A 483 -18.25 -15.95 0.87
N LEU A 484 -17.71 -17.17 0.72
CA LEU A 484 -16.29 -17.42 0.53
C LEU A 484 -15.82 -17.00 -0.87
N ALA A 485 -14.58 -16.54 -0.99
CA ALA A 485 -13.98 -16.06 -2.25
C ALA A 485 -13.00 -17.05 -2.89
N ASN A 486 -12.77 -18.21 -2.27
CA ASN A 486 -11.81 -19.22 -2.73
C ASN A 486 -12.48 -20.29 -3.60
N ARG A 487 -11.75 -20.77 -4.60
CA ARG A 487 -12.17 -21.87 -5.50
C ARG A 487 -13.59 -21.68 -6.04
N LEU A 488 -13.88 -20.52 -6.61
CA LEU A 488 -15.18 -20.23 -7.19
C LEU A 488 -15.46 -21.08 -8.43
N ALA A 489 -16.72 -21.41 -8.65
CA ALA A 489 -17.27 -22.09 -9.81
C ALA A 489 -18.61 -21.43 -10.18
N LEU A 490 -18.94 -21.49 -11.46
CA LEU A 490 -20.21 -20.99 -11.99
C LEU A 490 -21.08 -22.19 -12.37
N VAL A 491 -22.31 -22.22 -11.87
CA VAL A 491 -23.26 -23.31 -12.14
C VAL A 491 -24.66 -22.75 -12.43
N PRO A 492 -25.48 -23.45 -13.24
CA PRO A 492 -26.89 -23.11 -13.38
C PRO A 492 -27.60 -23.25 -12.03
N TRP A 493 -28.44 -22.28 -11.66
CA TRP A 493 -29.21 -22.30 -10.42
C TRP A 493 -30.31 -23.36 -10.41
N GLN A 494 -30.85 -23.67 -11.59
CA GLN A 494 -31.87 -24.67 -11.82
C GLN A 494 -31.55 -25.40 -13.13
N VAL A 495 -32.22 -26.53 -13.36
CA VAL A 495 -32.16 -27.21 -14.66
C VAL A 495 -32.61 -26.22 -15.74
N PRO A 496 -31.84 -26.02 -16.83
CA PRO A 496 -32.19 -25.07 -17.87
C PRO A 496 -33.58 -25.35 -18.47
N ALA A 497 -34.29 -24.31 -18.91
CA ALA A 497 -35.67 -24.43 -19.40
C ALA A 497 -35.83 -25.37 -20.61
N LYS A 498 -34.79 -25.50 -21.45
CA LYS A 498 -34.72 -26.44 -22.59
C LYS A 498 -33.98 -27.74 -22.23
N GLY A 499 -33.79 -28.01 -20.95
CA GLY A 499 -33.02 -29.14 -20.45
C GLY A 499 -31.56 -29.11 -20.89
N TRP A 500 -30.97 -30.30 -21.02
CA TRP A 500 -29.58 -30.51 -21.45
C TRP A 500 -29.49 -30.89 -22.93
N GLU A 501 -30.46 -30.47 -23.75
CA GLU A 501 -30.46 -30.73 -25.18
C GLU A 501 -29.41 -29.87 -25.90
N LEU A 502 -28.80 -30.44 -26.95
CA LEU A 502 -27.84 -29.75 -27.78
C LEU A 502 -28.55 -28.87 -28.81
N ASP A 503 -28.18 -27.59 -28.84
CA ASP A 503 -28.46 -26.70 -29.96
C ASP A 503 -27.48 -27.03 -31.10
N LEU A 504 -28.03 -27.52 -32.21
CA LEU A 504 -27.32 -27.94 -33.40
C LEU A 504 -27.27 -26.85 -34.49
N THR A 505 -27.66 -25.62 -34.18
CA THR A 505 -27.68 -24.50 -35.14
C THR A 505 -26.34 -24.33 -35.86
N PHE A 506 -25.21 -24.51 -35.16
CA PHE A 506 -23.85 -24.41 -35.71
C PHE A 506 -23.17 -25.77 -35.96
N ALA A 507 -23.93 -26.87 -35.97
CA ALA A 507 -23.37 -28.21 -36.14
C ALA A 507 -22.65 -28.39 -37.49
N LYS A 508 -23.04 -27.63 -38.52
CA LYS A 508 -22.35 -27.59 -39.83
C LYS A 508 -20.92 -27.03 -39.75
N GLU A 509 -20.62 -26.25 -38.74
CA GLU A 509 -19.28 -25.70 -38.45
C GLU A 509 -18.52 -26.54 -37.40
N GLY A 510 -19.07 -27.70 -37.01
CA GLY A 510 -18.50 -28.57 -35.99
C GLY A 510 -18.70 -28.08 -34.56
N GLN A 511 -19.54 -27.06 -34.34
CA GLN A 511 -19.83 -26.50 -33.02
C GLN A 511 -21.21 -26.95 -32.51
N LYS A 512 -21.27 -27.34 -31.24
CA LYS A 512 -22.51 -27.64 -30.51
C LYS A 512 -22.58 -26.73 -29.28
N SER A 513 -23.76 -26.33 -28.84
CA SER A 513 -23.91 -25.57 -27.58
C SER A 513 -25.17 -25.99 -26.84
N THR A 514 -25.31 -25.57 -25.59
CA THR A 514 -26.54 -25.72 -24.81
C THR A 514 -27.04 -24.33 -24.48
N PRO A 515 -28.31 -23.98 -24.76
CA PRO A 515 -28.82 -22.65 -24.51
C PRO A 515 -28.85 -22.38 -23.00
N MET A 516 -27.98 -21.49 -22.54
CA MET A 516 -27.95 -21.00 -21.16
C MET A 516 -27.82 -19.48 -21.16
N TYR A 517 -28.55 -18.84 -20.26
CA TYR A 517 -28.52 -17.39 -20.10
C TYR A 517 -27.66 -17.01 -18.89
N LEU A 518 -27.05 -15.84 -18.95
CA LEU A 518 -26.25 -15.27 -17.84
C LEU A 518 -27.06 -15.24 -16.53
N ASN A 519 -28.34 -14.86 -16.64
CA ASN A 519 -29.25 -14.72 -15.51
C ASN A 519 -29.61 -16.03 -14.83
N ASP A 520 -29.29 -17.19 -15.43
CA ASP A 520 -29.53 -18.50 -14.82
C ASP A 520 -28.34 -18.99 -13.99
N MET A 521 -27.21 -18.28 -14.04
CA MET A 521 -25.98 -18.71 -13.39
C MET A 521 -25.84 -18.16 -11.97
N VAL A 522 -25.26 -18.97 -11.09
CA VAL A 522 -24.86 -18.57 -9.74
C VAL A 522 -23.40 -18.87 -9.49
N CYS A 523 -22.75 -17.99 -8.71
CA CYS A 523 -21.37 -18.19 -8.26
C CYS A 523 -21.36 -18.91 -6.89
N MET A 524 -20.64 -20.02 -6.81
CA MET A 524 -20.52 -20.86 -5.60
C MET A 524 -19.07 -21.33 -5.42
N THR A 525 -18.69 -21.89 -4.26
CA THR A 525 -17.41 -22.61 -4.17
C THR A 525 -17.47 -23.94 -4.92
N LYS A 526 -16.33 -24.52 -5.28
CA LYS A 526 -16.28 -25.83 -5.95
C LYS A 526 -16.92 -26.94 -5.11
N GLU A 527 -16.81 -26.90 -3.78
CA GLU A 527 -17.47 -27.90 -2.93
C GLU A 527 -19.00 -27.75 -2.95
N GLU A 528 -19.49 -26.51 -2.86
CA GLU A 528 -20.93 -26.19 -2.92
C GLU A 528 -21.52 -26.51 -4.29
N ALA A 529 -20.78 -26.23 -5.36
CA ALA A 529 -21.17 -26.53 -6.73
C ALA A 529 -21.36 -28.03 -6.95
N VAL A 530 -20.50 -28.88 -6.37
CA VAL A 530 -20.65 -30.35 -6.45
C VAL A 530 -21.90 -30.82 -5.69
N ARG A 531 -22.20 -30.22 -4.54
CA ARG A 531 -23.43 -30.52 -3.80
C ARG A 531 -24.67 -30.12 -4.61
N HIS A 532 -24.66 -28.91 -5.16
CA HIS A 532 -25.74 -28.40 -6.03
C HIS A 532 -25.94 -29.27 -7.27
N GLU A 533 -24.85 -29.71 -7.89
CA GLU A 533 -24.87 -30.60 -9.05
C GLU A 533 -25.63 -31.90 -8.75
N ASN A 534 -25.40 -32.52 -7.59
CA ASN A 534 -26.02 -33.78 -7.24
C ASN A 534 -27.49 -33.61 -6.80
N GLU A 535 -27.76 -32.67 -5.91
CA GLU A 535 -29.11 -32.52 -5.32
C GLU A 535 -30.10 -31.84 -6.28
N VAL A 536 -29.68 -30.78 -6.98
CA VAL A 536 -30.59 -29.97 -7.82
C VAL A 536 -30.53 -30.41 -9.27
N LEU A 537 -29.34 -30.51 -9.86
CA LEU A 537 -29.20 -30.74 -11.31
C LEU A 537 -29.39 -32.20 -11.73
N LYS A 538 -29.00 -33.18 -10.90
CA LYS A 538 -29.18 -34.62 -11.17
C LYS A 538 -30.46 -35.19 -10.58
N GLU A 539 -30.69 -34.97 -9.29
CA GLU A 539 -31.87 -35.52 -8.59
C GLU A 539 -33.15 -34.70 -8.85
N GLY A 540 -33.03 -33.48 -9.38
CA GLY A 540 -34.18 -32.62 -9.70
C GLY A 540 -34.90 -32.07 -8.48
N LYS A 541 -34.25 -31.98 -7.31
CA LYS A 541 -34.85 -31.34 -6.13
C LYS A 541 -35.06 -29.86 -6.40
N ARG A 542 -36.12 -29.29 -5.83
CA ARG A 542 -36.35 -27.84 -5.92
C ARG A 542 -35.32 -27.13 -5.05
N VAL A 543 -34.84 -25.99 -5.51
CA VAL A 543 -33.84 -25.18 -4.78
C VAL A 543 -34.34 -24.74 -3.39
N GLU A 544 -35.66 -24.59 -3.24
CA GLU A 544 -36.35 -24.28 -1.98
C GLU A 544 -36.21 -25.39 -0.93
N ASP A 545 -36.01 -26.63 -1.36
CA ASP A 545 -35.87 -27.79 -0.48
C ASP A 545 -34.40 -28.01 -0.08
N VAL A 546 -33.45 -27.32 -0.74
CA VAL A 546 -31.99 -27.51 -0.58
C VAL A 546 -31.32 -26.34 0.16
N TYR A 547 -31.80 -25.12 -0.05
CA TYR A 547 -31.23 -23.89 0.50
C TYR A 547 -32.21 -23.16 1.41
N ASP A 548 -31.67 -22.46 2.40
CA ASP A 548 -32.42 -21.63 3.34
C ASP A 548 -32.92 -20.33 2.68
N GLU A 549 -33.95 -19.73 3.29
CA GLU A 549 -34.61 -18.54 2.75
C GLU A 549 -33.65 -17.36 2.51
N THR A 550 -32.60 -17.24 3.34
CA THR A 550 -31.62 -16.16 3.19
C THR A 550 -30.80 -16.28 1.91
N VAL A 551 -30.44 -17.50 1.51
CA VAL A 551 -29.71 -17.79 0.27
C VAL A 551 -30.64 -17.58 -0.93
N LEU A 552 -31.89 -18.03 -0.85
CA LEU A 552 -32.89 -17.82 -1.92
C LEU A 552 -33.10 -16.33 -2.20
N GLN A 553 -33.27 -15.52 -1.14
CA GLN A 553 -33.42 -14.07 -1.27
C GLN A 553 -32.16 -13.43 -1.88
N ARG A 554 -30.97 -13.86 -1.44
CA ARG A 554 -29.70 -13.34 -1.97
C ARG A 554 -29.54 -13.66 -3.46
N VAL A 555 -29.83 -14.90 -3.87
CA VAL A 555 -29.78 -15.29 -5.30
C VAL A 555 -30.76 -14.45 -6.11
N ASN A 556 -32.02 -14.31 -5.67
CA ASN A 556 -33.03 -13.55 -6.39
C ASN A 556 -32.65 -12.06 -6.53
N LEU A 557 -32.07 -11.46 -5.48
CA LEU A 557 -31.56 -10.09 -5.54
C LEU A 557 -30.46 -9.95 -6.61
N ARG A 558 -29.47 -10.85 -6.61
CA ARG A 558 -28.37 -10.83 -7.58
C ARG A 558 -28.83 -11.08 -9.01
N ARG A 559 -29.80 -11.98 -9.20
CA ARG A 559 -30.38 -12.24 -10.53
C ARG A 559 -31.16 -11.04 -11.05
N LYS A 560 -31.85 -10.30 -10.17
CA LYS A 560 -32.53 -9.05 -10.54
C LYS A 560 -31.52 -7.96 -10.93
N GLU A 561 -30.44 -7.81 -10.17
CA GLU A 561 -29.32 -6.91 -10.52
C GLU A 561 -28.76 -7.27 -11.91
N ALA A 562 -28.46 -8.56 -12.17
CA ALA A 562 -27.95 -9.01 -13.46
C ALA A 562 -28.90 -8.73 -14.64
N LEU A 563 -30.22 -8.92 -14.45
CA LEU A 563 -31.25 -8.61 -15.44
C LEU A 563 -31.32 -7.11 -15.78
N GLU A 564 -31.16 -6.23 -14.79
CA GLU A 564 -31.13 -4.78 -15.01
C GLU A 564 -29.90 -4.38 -15.85
N TYR A 565 -28.75 -4.99 -15.59
CA TYR A 565 -27.53 -4.74 -16.38
C TYR A 565 -27.61 -5.30 -17.80
N ASP A 566 -28.27 -6.44 -18.01
CA ASP A 566 -28.42 -7.08 -19.33
C ASP A 566 -29.19 -6.19 -20.32
N GLN A 567 -30.08 -5.31 -19.85
CA GLN A 567 -30.80 -4.34 -20.68
C GLN A 567 -29.90 -3.27 -21.32
N TYR A 568 -28.74 -3.02 -20.74
CA TYR A 568 -27.74 -2.07 -21.24
C TYR A 568 -26.66 -2.75 -22.09
N ARG A 569 -26.79 -4.06 -22.30
CA ARG A 569 -25.85 -4.88 -23.07
C ARG A 569 -26.33 -4.94 -24.53
N GLY A 570 -25.61 -4.22 -25.40
CA GLY A 570 -25.87 -4.15 -26.84
C GLY A 570 -25.33 -5.34 -27.60
#